data_AF-A0A9D5AK20-F1
#
_entry.id   AF-A0A9D5AK20-F1
#
_cell.length_a   1.000
_cell.length_b   1.000
_cell.length_c   1.000
_cell.angle_alpha   90.00
_cell.angle_beta   90.00
_cell.angle_gamma   90.00
#
_symmetry.space_group_name_H-M   'P 1'
#
loop_
_entity.id
_entity.type
_entity.pdbx_description
1 polymer ?
#
loop_
_entity_poly.entity_id
_entity_poly.type
_entity_poly.pdbx_seq_one_letter_code
_entity_poly.pdbx_strand_id
1 'polypeptide(L)'
;MPTLFNTIICDRQKMPLVLLDMSAFKAANPDAIFEDFIRWHSPGDWEADDDPESSGSTSPNALDINKSKDSWPPRGRLSKRMSDHGNLWRNIWNKAPALPASEQKPLLDPNREGEKVLHYLETLQPHQLLEQMVSTAFRAAADTISQTSYGELNQMETKIQQLYPTMASALRPLQVNRLSADSETIEDLKRLCVVFEHVEKLLTVAASLHRKLIRAPRLSREIFNDYYNFYIPRMGTGLTEEVVEKEFDKKQEIRDNEREVLSNMFVPPTANQSWRKVLSMGNLLNGHEPILREIIFSLHDKVSGNHYAARSGSVSQQDIETYRMYICGTSNDLRVALSVASCD
;
A
#
# COMPACT_ATOMS: atom_id res chain seq x y z
N MET A 1 32.41 16.34 -27.53
CA MET A 1 31.69 15.87 -28.73
C MET A 1 30.31 15.21 -28.49
N PRO A 2 29.83 14.85 -27.27
CA PRO A 2 28.47 14.31 -27.10
C PRO A 2 27.38 15.39 -26.92
N THR A 3 27.74 16.64 -26.63
CA THR A 3 26.79 17.74 -26.40
C THR A 3 26.14 18.25 -27.69
N LEU A 4 26.88 18.36 -28.80
CA LEU A 4 26.33 18.78 -30.09
C LEU A 4 25.32 17.76 -30.66
N PHE A 5 25.55 16.46 -30.45
CA PHE A 5 24.66 15.41 -30.95
C PHE A 5 23.32 15.38 -30.23
N ASN A 6 23.30 15.59 -28.90
CA ASN A 6 22.07 15.65 -28.12
C ASN A 6 21.24 16.90 -28.42
N THR A 7 21.86 18.05 -28.67
CA THR A 7 21.14 19.27 -29.08
C THR A 7 20.52 19.11 -30.47
N ILE A 8 21.25 18.52 -31.42
CA ILE A 8 20.75 18.29 -32.79
C ILE A 8 19.60 17.28 -32.84
N ILE A 9 19.63 16.24 -31.99
CA ILE A 9 18.53 15.27 -31.88
C ILE A 9 17.30 15.91 -31.23
N CYS A 10 17.48 16.71 -30.17
CA CYS A 10 16.39 17.43 -29.49
C CYS A 10 15.74 18.48 -30.40
N ASP A 11 16.54 19.20 -31.20
CA ASP A 11 16.03 20.13 -32.21
C ASP A 11 15.29 19.39 -33.33
N ARG A 12 15.80 18.25 -33.84
CA ARG A 12 15.09 17.44 -34.85
C ARG A 12 13.76 16.88 -34.37
N GLN A 13 13.63 16.55 -33.09
CA GLN A 13 12.37 16.06 -32.51
C GLN A 13 11.32 17.17 -32.31
N LYS A 14 11.74 18.43 -32.13
CA LYS A 14 10.83 19.58 -31.96
C LYS A 14 10.29 20.14 -33.28
N MET A 15 10.98 19.87 -34.40
CA MET A 15 10.62 20.34 -35.74
C MET A 15 9.20 19.99 -36.20
N PRO A 16 8.70 18.73 -36.04
CA PRO A 16 7.33 18.41 -36.43
C PRO A 16 6.28 19.08 -35.53
N LEU A 17 6.59 19.33 -34.25
CA LEU A 17 5.67 19.99 -33.33
C LEU A 17 5.49 21.47 -33.70
N VAL A 18 6.61 22.18 -33.93
CA VAL A 18 6.59 23.59 -34.33
C VAL A 18 5.84 23.80 -35.65
N LEU A 19 5.94 22.86 -36.60
CA LEU A 19 5.17 22.92 -37.85
C LEU A 19 3.65 22.86 -37.61
N LEU A 20 3.20 21.98 -36.70
CA LEU A 20 1.78 21.83 -36.35
C LEU A 20 1.27 23.06 -35.61
N ASP A 21 2.07 23.58 -34.67
CA ASP A 21 1.76 24.80 -33.92
C ASP A 21 1.63 26.01 -34.86
N MET A 22 2.57 26.18 -35.80
CA MET A 22 2.51 27.22 -36.83
C MET A 22 1.28 27.07 -37.73
N SER A 23 0.93 25.84 -38.11
CA SER A 23 -0.22 25.57 -38.97
C SER A 23 -1.54 25.90 -38.28
N ALA A 24 -1.67 25.54 -36.99
CA ALA A 24 -2.84 25.84 -36.17
C ALA A 24 -2.96 27.34 -35.89
N PHE A 25 -1.84 27.99 -35.61
CA PHE A 25 -1.78 29.43 -35.37
C PHE A 25 -2.22 30.23 -36.59
N LYS A 26 -1.77 29.86 -37.80
CA LYS A 26 -2.22 30.47 -39.05
C LYS A 26 -3.70 30.26 -39.33
N ALA A 27 -4.24 29.08 -39.01
CA ALA A 27 -5.66 28.81 -39.18
C ALA A 27 -6.53 29.63 -38.22
N ALA A 28 -6.05 29.84 -37.00
CA ALA A 28 -6.75 30.67 -36.00
C ALA A 28 -6.61 32.17 -36.25
N ASN A 29 -5.52 32.61 -36.89
CA ASN A 29 -5.20 34.02 -37.12
C ASN A 29 -4.90 34.24 -38.62
N PRO A 30 -5.92 34.52 -39.44
CA PRO A 30 -5.72 34.92 -40.83
C PRO A 30 -4.82 36.15 -40.92
N ASP A 31 -3.99 36.22 -41.96
CA ASP A 31 -3.03 37.31 -42.22
C ASP A 31 -1.90 37.50 -41.20
N ALA A 32 -1.80 36.63 -40.19
CA ALA A 32 -0.70 36.67 -39.23
C ALA A 32 0.66 36.48 -39.93
N ILE A 33 1.67 37.20 -39.44
CA ILE A 33 3.05 37.09 -39.92
C ILE A 33 3.90 36.29 -38.93
N PHE A 34 5.12 35.93 -39.35
CA PHE A 34 6.03 35.10 -38.53
C PHE A 34 6.33 35.75 -37.18
N GLU A 35 6.41 37.07 -37.17
CA GLU A 35 6.65 37.91 -36.01
C GLU A 35 5.53 37.77 -34.96
N ASP A 36 4.26 37.66 -35.39
CA ASP A 36 3.13 37.44 -34.49
C ASP A 36 3.17 36.05 -33.85
N PHE A 37 3.58 35.04 -34.63
CA PHE A 37 3.77 33.69 -34.10
C PHE A 37 4.89 33.65 -33.06
N ILE A 38 6.02 34.31 -33.30
CA ILE A 38 7.13 34.34 -32.33
C ILE A 38 6.71 35.07 -31.04
N ARG A 39 5.98 36.18 -31.15
CA ARG A 39 5.43 36.89 -29.97
C ARG A 39 4.56 35.99 -29.09
N TRP A 40 3.81 35.08 -29.70
CA TRP A 40 2.95 34.14 -28.98
C TRP A 40 3.71 32.89 -28.48
N HIS A 41 4.46 32.23 -29.36
CA HIS A 41 5.09 30.93 -29.11
C HIS A 41 6.42 31.04 -28.34
N SER A 42 7.17 32.13 -28.53
CA SER A 42 8.46 32.36 -27.86
C SER A 42 8.62 33.84 -27.49
N PRO A 43 7.92 34.33 -26.44
CA PRO A 43 7.97 35.73 -26.03
C PRO A 43 9.40 36.24 -25.73
N GLY A 44 10.31 35.36 -25.29
CA GLY A 44 11.71 35.70 -25.06
C GLY A 44 12.53 35.94 -26.34
N ASP A 45 11.97 35.63 -27.52
CA ASP A 45 12.56 35.94 -28.82
C ASP A 45 12.01 37.21 -29.46
N TRP A 46 11.17 37.95 -28.75
CA TRP A 46 10.68 39.26 -29.16
C TRP A 46 11.36 40.34 -28.31
N GLU A 47 12.17 41.19 -28.96
CA GLU A 47 12.76 42.38 -28.35
C GLU A 47 11.78 43.53 -28.54
N ALA A 48 11.13 43.98 -27.46
CA ALA A 48 10.32 45.19 -27.50
C ALA A 48 11.22 46.41 -27.79
N ASP A 49 10.76 47.33 -28.62
CA ASP A 49 11.43 48.62 -28.74
C ASP A 49 11.14 49.41 -27.46
N ASP A 50 12.12 49.48 -26.56
CA ASP A 50 12.11 50.49 -25.50
C ASP A 50 12.25 51.85 -26.20
N ASP A 51 11.14 52.56 -26.45
CA ASP A 51 11.13 53.91 -27.03
C ASP A 51 12.19 54.79 -26.31
N PRO A 52 13.34 55.14 -26.93
CA PRO A 52 14.32 56.05 -26.35
C PRO A 52 14.03 57.51 -26.74
N GLU A 53 12.81 57.84 -27.15
CA GLU A 53 12.35 59.23 -27.31
C GLU A 53 11.92 59.87 -25.98
N SER A 54 12.76 59.69 -24.95
CA SER A 54 12.88 60.61 -23.81
C SER A 54 14.31 61.14 -23.70
N SER A 55 14.98 61.31 -24.83
CA SER A 55 16.24 62.04 -24.94
C SER A 55 16.07 63.24 -25.87
N GLY A 56 15.34 64.26 -25.41
CA GLY A 56 15.37 65.57 -26.06
C GLY A 56 14.06 66.35 -26.04
N SER A 57 13.60 66.79 -24.88
CA SER A 57 13.11 68.17 -24.68
C SER A 57 12.60 68.36 -23.25
N THR A 58 13.32 69.19 -22.51
CA THR A 58 12.88 69.72 -21.23
C THR A 58 11.67 70.64 -21.46
N SER A 59 10.51 70.26 -20.95
CA SER A 59 9.52 71.22 -20.45
C SER A 59 8.65 70.52 -19.40
N PRO A 60 8.75 70.89 -18.11
CA PRO A 60 7.98 70.26 -17.06
C PRO A 60 6.67 71.03 -16.91
N ASN A 61 5.60 70.57 -17.56
CA ASN A 61 4.26 70.92 -17.11
C ASN A 61 3.19 69.95 -17.63
N ALA A 62 2.27 69.66 -16.70
CA ALA A 62 1.01 68.95 -16.82
C ALA A 62 1.07 67.41 -16.85
N LEU A 63 0.39 66.85 -15.84
CA LEU A 63 -0.13 65.50 -15.75
C LEU A 63 -0.64 65.01 -17.11
N ASP A 64 -0.25 63.79 -17.50
CA ASP A 64 -1.07 63.01 -18.40
C ASP A 64 -1.08 61.53 -17.96
N ILE A 65 -2.19 61.13 -17.35
CA ILE A 65 -2.51 59.76 -16.89
C ILE A 65 -2.90 58.86 -18.08
N ASN A 66 -2.55 59.26 -19.32
CA ASN A 66 -2.99 58.61 -20.56
C ASN A 66 -1.82 58.22 -21.48
N LYS A 67 -0.73 57.66 -20.95
CA LYS A 67 0.28 57.02 -21.81
C LYS A 67 -0.21 55.65 -22.30
N SER A 68 -0.88 55.72 -23.46
CA SER A 68 -0.82 54.76 -24.57
C SER A 68 -1.27 53.33 -24.30
N LYS A 69 -2.59 53.14 -24.22
CA LYS A 69 -3.25 51.86 -24.52
C LYS A 69 -3.46 51.63 -26.04
N ASP A 70 -2.96 52.57 -26.87
CA ASP A 70 -3.32 52.70 -28.30
C ASP A 70 -2.20 52.38 -29.32
N SER A 71 -1.05 51.82 -28.91
CA SER A 71 -0.07 51.32 -29.88
C SER A 71 -0.22 49.81 -30.09
N TRP A 72 -1.38 49.39 -30.61
CA TRP A 72 -1.55 48.03 -31.14
C TRP A 72 -1.40 48.06 -32.67
N PRO A 73 -0.51 47.26 -33.28
CA PRO A 73 0.37 46.25 -32.67
C PRO A 73 1.58 46.88 -31.94
N PRO A 74 2.05 46.28 -30.83
CA PRO A 74 3.22 46.76 -30.09
C PRO A 74 4.47 46.64 -30.94
N ARG A 75 5.26 47.72 -30.95
CA ARG A 75 6.51 47.83 -31.71
C ARG A 75 7.61 46.98 -31.10
N GLY A 76 8.45 46.40 -31.94
CA GLY A 76 9.55 45.53 -31.55
C GLY A 76 10.11 44.76 -32.73
N ARG A 77 11.14 43.96 -32.45
CA ARG A 77 11.87 43.17 -33.44
C ARG A 77 12.15 41.77 -32.94
N LEU A 78 12.44 40.87 -33.87
CA LEU A 78 12.87 39.51 -33.54
C LEU A 78 14.28 39.53 -32.95
N SER A 79 14.53 38.61 -32.02
CA SER A 79 15.87 38.36 -31.47
C SER A 79 16.88 38.04 -32.57
N LYS A 80 18.16 38.26 -32.28
CA LYS A 80 19.26 37.99 -33.23
C LYS A 80 19.19 36.59 -33.86
N ARG A 81 18.87 35.55 -33.07
CA ARG A 81 18.74 34.17 -33.57
C ARG A 81 17.52 33.96 -34.47
N MET A 82 16.42 34.69 -34.24
CA MET A 82 15.19 34.55 -35.01
C MET A 82 15.16 35.42 -36.28
N SER A 83 15.99 36.47 -36.32
CA SER A 83 16.18 37.36 -37.46
C SER A 83 17.21 36.89 -38.49
N ASP A 84 18.01 35.87 -38.16
CA ASP A 84 19.02 35.31 -39.07
C ASP A 84 18.42 34.85 -40.42
N HIS A 85 19.09 35.19 -41.54
CA HIS A 85 18.64 34.89 -42.91
C HIS A 85 18.51 33.39 -43.24
N GLY A 86 19.08 32.51 -42.41
CA GLY A 86 18.98 31.05 -42.51
C GLY A 86 18.02 30.40 -41.51
N ASN A 87 17.16 31.18 -40.84
CA ASN A 87 16.32 30.66 -39.76
C ASN A 87 15.38 29.54 -40.24
N LEU A 88 15.59 28.35 -39.66
CA LEU A 88 14.81 27.15 -39.92
C LEU A 88 13.32 27.32 -39.58
N TRP A 89 12.99 28.06 -38.52
CA TRP A 89 11.62 28.34 -38.12
C TRP A 89 10.91 29.23 -39.13
N ARG A 90 11.60 30.22 -39.69
CA ARG A 90 11.05 31.06 -40.78
C ARG A 90 10.79 30.22 -42.03
N ASN A 91 11.68 29.28 -42.34
CA ASN A 91 11.50 28.34 -43.46
C ASN A 91 10.32 27.40 -43.23
N ILE A 92 10.10 26.92 -42.00
CA ILE A 92 8.94 26.10 -41.62
C ILE A 92 7.66 26.93 -41.72
N TRP A 93 7.66 28.15 -41.17
CA TRP A 93 6.54 29.08 -41.24
C TRP A 93 6.10 29.30 -42.68
N ASN A 94 7.03 29.59 -43.59
CA ASN A 94 6.70 29.81 -45.01
C ASN A 94 6.10 28.58 -45.69
N LYS A 95 6.44 27.37 -45.23
CA LYS A 95 5.94 26.09 -45.77
C LYS A 95 4.70 25.56 -45.06
N ALA A 96 4.39 26.06 -43.86
CA ALA A 96 3.29 25.60 -43.03
C ALA A 96 1.94 26.02 -43.63
N PRO A 97 1.02 25.08 -43.91
CA PRO A 97 -0.33 25.40 -44.35
C PRO A 97 -1.16 25.96 -43.20
N ALA A 98 -2.18 26.77 -43.48
CA ALA A 98 -3.15 27.17 -42.47
C ALA A 98 -4.17 26.04 -42.27
N LEU A 99 -3.94 25.17 -41.29
CA LEU A 99 -4.81 24.04 -40.96
C LEU A 99 -5.15 24.02 -39.46
N PRO A 100 -6.44 23.95 -39.07
CA PRO A 100 -6.83 23.88 -37.67
C PRO A 100 -6.38 22.56 -37.04
N ALA A 101 -6.13 22.57 -35.72
CA ALA A 101 -5.62 21.40 -34.99
C ALA A 101 -6.49 20.13 -35.16
N SER A 102 -7.80 20.28 -35.39
CA SER A 102 -8.73 19.17 -35.63
C SER A 102 -8.51 18.45 -36.97
N GLU A 103 -7.96 19.13 -37.97
CA GLU A 103 -7.69 18.60 -39.31
C GLU A 103 -6.23 18.19 -39.50
N GLN A 104 -5.38 18.53 -38.53
CA GLN A 104 -3.99 18.12 -38.53
C GLN A 104 -3.86 16.63 -38.20
N LYS A 105 -2.81 16.01 -38.73
CA LYS A 105 -2.49 14.62 -38.40
C LYS A 105 -2.25 14.50 -36.88
N PRO A 106 -2.97 13.61 -36.16
CA PRO A 106 -2.73 13.41 -34.74
C PRO A 106 -1.27 13.04 -34.45
N LEU A 107 -0.69 13.71 -33.46
CA LEU A 107 0.69 13.45 -32.99
C LEU A 107 0.82 12.06 -32.34
N LEU A 108 -0.25 11.64 -31.67
CA LEU A 108 -0.35 10.38 -30.95
C LEU A 108 -1.35 9.49 -31.67
N ASP A 109 -0.94 8.24 -31.92
CA ASP A 109 -1.86 7.18 -32.35
C ASP A 109 -2.17 6.31 -31.12
N PRO A 110 -3.36 6.42 -30.50
CA PRO A 110 -3.69 5.70 -29.28
C PRO A 110 -3.57 4.18 -29.42
N ASN A 111 -3.89 3.63 -30.60
CA ASN A 111 -3.83 2.19 -30.83
C ASN A 111 -2.38 1.72 -30.89
N ARG A 112 -1.54 2.43 -31.65
CA ARG A 112 -0.13 2.11 -31.76
C ARG A 112 0.63 2.27 -30.44
N GLU A 113 0.33 3.31 -29.67
CA GLU A 113 0.93 3.45 -28.34
C GLU A 113 0.43 2.36 -27.39
N GLY A 114 -0.85 1.97 -27.48
CA GLY A 114 -1.39 0.83 -26.75
C GLY A 114 -0.65 -0.48 -27.08
N GLU A 115 -0.45 -0.77 -28.36
CA GLU A 115 0.33 -1.94 -28.81
C GLU A 115 1.77 -1.91 -28.30
N LYS A 116 2.43 -0.75 -28.31
CA LYS A 116 3.79 -0.63 -27.75
C LYS A 116 3.82 -0.94 -26.26
N VAL A 117 2.83 -0.48 -25.49
CA VAL A 117 2.73 -0.76 -24.05
C VAL A 117 2.49 -2.25 -23.82
N LEU A 118 1.59 -2.87 -24.58
CA LEU A 118 1.32 -4.31 -24.47
C LEU A 118 2.55 -5.14 -24.83
N HIS A 119 3.22 -4.81 -25.92
CA HIS A 119 4.44 -5.48 -26.34
C HIS A 119 5.57 -5.31 -25.30
N TYR A 120 5.68 -4.12 -24.70
CA TYR A 120 6.62 -3.88 -23.61
C TYR A 120 6.32 -4.79 -22.41
N LEU A 121 5.05 -4.89 -21.99
CA LEU A 121 4.66 -5.76 -20.87
C LEU A 121 4.88 -7.26 -21.19
N GLU A 122 4.66 -7.67 -22.43
CA GLU A 122 4.88 -9.05 -22.89
C GLU A 122 6.36 -9.42 -22.97
N THR A 123 7.21 -8.47 -23.35
CA THR A 123 8.66 -8.68 -23.52
C THR A 123 9.49 -8.30 -22.30
N LEU A 124 8.86 -7.77 -21.25
CA LEU A 124 9.52 -7.36 -20.02
C LEU A 124 10.23 -8.54 -19.36
N GLN A 125 11.53 -8.40 -19.10
CA GLN A 125 12.27 -9.47 -18.46
C GLN A 125 11.93 -9.49 -16.95
N PRO A 126 11.68 -10.67 -16.33
CA PRO A 126 11.25 -10.74 -14.94
C PRO A 126 12.16 -10.02 -13.93
N HIS A 127 13.48 -9.97 -14.19
CA HIS A 127 14.42 -9.26 -13.33
C HIS A 127 14.24 -7.73 -13.36
N GLN A 128 13.72 -7.16 -14.46
CA GLN A 128 13.41 -5.74 -14.58
C GLN A 128 12.17 -5.36 -13.76
N LEU A 129 11.28 -6.32 -13.53
CA LEU A 129 10.08 -6.14 -12.71
C LEU A 129 10.35 -6.39 -11.22
N LEU A 130 11.42 -7.14 -10.89
CA LEU A 130 11.73 -7.56 -9.53
C LEU A 130 11.86 -6.38 -8.55
N GLU A 131 12.53 -5.30 -8.94
CA GLU A 131 12.61 -4.07 -8.14
C GLU A 131 11.22 -3.56 -7.77
N GLN A 132 10.35 -3.42 -8.77
CA GLN A 132 9.02 -2.86 -8.60
C GLN A 132 8.15 -3.79 -7.73
N MET A 133 8.23 -5.09 -7.95
CA MET A 133 7.50 -6.09 -7.15
C MET A 133 7.96 -6.08 -5.69
N VAL A 134 9.26 -6.12 -5.44
CA VAL A 134 9.82 -6.11 -4.08
C VAL A 134 9.47 -4.81 -3.37
N SER A 135 9.68 -3.66 -4.02
CA SER A 135 9.37 -2.35 -3.43
C SER A 135 7.87 -2.18 -3.14
N THR A 136 7.00 -2.64 -4.04
CA THR A 136 5.55 -2.56 -3.84
C THR A 136 5.06 -3.51 -2.77
N ALA A 137 5.59 -4.74 -2.70
CA ALA A 137 5.27 -5.71 -1.67
C ALA A 137 5.67 -5.19 -0.28
N PHE A 138 6.91 -4.75 -0.11
CA PHE A 138 7.39 -4.22 1.16
C PHE A 138 6.65 -2.96 1.59
N ARG A 139 6.31 -2.07 0.64
CA ARG A 139 5.47 -0.89 0.94
C ARG A 139 4.08 -1.30 1.40
N ALA A 140 3.38 -2.18 0.68
CA ALA A 140 2.05 -2.63 1.06
C ALA A 140 2.05 -3.32 2.42
N ALA A 141 3.09 -4.09 2.70
CA ALA A 141 3.24 -4.79 3.97
C ALA A 141 3.54 -3.80 5.11
N ALA A 142 4.39 -2.79 4.91
CA ALA A 142 4.62 -1.71 5.87
C ALA A 142 3.36 -0.86 6.12
N ASP A 143 2.59 -0.54 5.07
CA ASP A 143 1.32 0.16 5.19
C ASP A 143 0.33 -0.66 6.04
N THR A 144 0.24 -1.97 5.80
CA THR A 144 -0.59 -2.89 6.61
C THR A 144 -0.14 -2.89 8.08
N ILE A 145 1.16 -2.95 8.33
CA ILE A 145 1.72 -2.87 9.68
C ILE A 145 1.39 -1.52 10.35
N SER A 146 1.42 -0.41 9.59
CA SER A 146 1.12 0.92 10.14
C SER A 146 -0.36 1.12 10.51
N GLN A 147 -1.27 0.43 9.82
CA GLN A 147 -2.71 0.56 10.00
C GLN A 147 -3.27 -0.40 11.06
N THR A 148 -2.53 -1.44 11.43
CA THR A 148 -3.00 -2.42 12.40
C THR A 148 -2.99 -1.85 13.81
N SER A 149 -4.14 -1.93 14.48
CA SER A 149 -4.26 -1.53 15.88
C SER A 149 -3.75 -2.64 16.78
N TYR A 150 -2.68 -2.35 17.53
CA TYR A 150 -2.07 -3.25 18.51
C TYR A 150 -2.14 -2.69 19.95
N GLY A 151 -2.95 -1.65 20.18
CA GLY A 151 -3.08 -1.00 21.49
C GLY A 151 -1.80 -0.32 21.98
N GLU A 152 -1.70 -0.09 23.29
CA GLU A 152 -0.57 0.57 23.95
C GLU A 152 0.60 -0.41 24.19
N LEU A 153 1.22 -0.91 23.11
CA LEU A 153 2.39 -1.78 23.14
C LEU A 153 3.62 -1.06 22.54
N ASN A 154 4.34 -0.33 23.38
CA ASN A 154 5.52 0.46 22.99
C ASN A 154 6.63 -0.38 22.30
N GLN A 155 6.70 -1.68 22.62
CA GLN A 155 7.65 -2.61 21.99
C GLN A 155 7.39 -2.74 20.48
N MET A 156 6.13 -2.78 20.05
CA MET A 156 5.79 -2.86 18.63
C MET A 156 6.10 -1.55 17.91
N GLU A 157 5.83 -0.41 18.54
CA GLU A 157 6.17 0.89 17.99
C GLU A 157 7.68 1.00 17.73
N THR A 158 8.52 0.62 18.69
CA THR A 158 9.98 0.63 18.50
C THR A 158 10.44 -0.33 17.40
N LYS A 159 9.84 -1.52 17.27
CA LYS A 159 10.18 -2.48 16.21
C LYS A 159 9.79 -1.99 14.82
N ILE A 160 8.62 -1.37 14.69
CA ILE A 160 8.15 -0.78 13.44
C ILE A 160 9.06 0.40 13.05
N GLN A 161 9.41 1.27 14.00
CA GLN A 161 10.33 2.39 13.78
C GLN A 161 11.75 1.92 13.40
N GLN A 162 12.19 0.75 13.86
CA GLN A 162 13.45 0.14 13.44
C GLN A 162 13.37 -0.52 12.05
N LEU A 163 12.20 -1.07 11.67
CA LEU A 163 12.00 -1.73 10.39
C LEU A 163 12.09 -0.75 9.21
N TYR A 164 11.51 0.45 9.34
CA TYR A 164 11.51 1.46 8.28
C TYR A 164 12.92 1.84 7.77
N PRO A 165 13.89 2.24 8.62
CA PRO A 165 15.23 2.57 8.16
C PRO A 165 15.97 1.35 7.59
N THR A 166 15.78 0.16 8.16
CA THR A 166 16.38 -1.08 7.63
C THR A 166 15.84 -1.43 6.23
N MET A 167 14.53 -1.27 6.03
CA MET A 167 13.89 -1.45 4.73
C MET A 167 14.37 -0.38 3.73
N ALA A 168 14.45 0.88 4.14
CA ALA A 168 14.95 1.95 3.29
C ALA A 168 16.41 1.75 2.88
N SER A 169 17.28 1.22 3.76
CA SER A 169 18.66 0.90 3.41
C SER A 169 18.77 -0.29 2.45
N ALA A 170 18.00 -1.37 2.69
CA ALA A 170 18.07 -2.59 1.90
C ALA A 170 17.40 -2.45 0.51
N LEU A 171 16.41 -1.57 0.37
CA LEU A 171 15.73 -1.32 -0.91
C LEU A 171 16.38 -0.23 -1.75
N ARG A 172 17.23 0.64 -1.17
CA ARG A 172 17.94 1.71 -1.91
C ARG A 172 18.73 1.21 -3.13
N PRO A 173 19.46 0.08 -3.07
CA PRO A 173 20.20 -0.44 -4.22
C PRO A 173 19.29 -0.81 -5.41
N LEU A 174 18.04 -1.22 -5.12
CA LEU A 174 17.08 -1.58 -6.14
C LEU A 174 16.66 -0.35 -6.95
N GLN A 175 16.46 0.81 -6.31
CA GLN A 175 16.01 2.06 -6.96
C GLN A 175 16.96 2.62 -8.02
N VAL A 176 18.23 2.21 -8.02
CA VAL A 176 19.27 2.77 -8.91
C VAL A 176 19.46 1.90 -10.16
N ASN A 177 18.58 0.92 -10.44
CA ASN A 177 18.68 -0.01 -11.57
C ASN A 177 20.05 -0.72 -11.65
N ARG A 178 20.71 -0.89 -10.49
CA ARG A 178 21.96 -1.64 -10.35
C ARG A 178 21.68 -2.97 -9.65
N LEU A 179 20.80 -3.77 -10.25
CA LEU A 179 20.80 -5.21 -10.00
C LEU A 179 22.05 -5.81 -10.66
N SER A 180 23.22 -5.46 -10.13
CA SER A 180 24.39 -6.30 -10.26
C SER A 180 24.03 -7.62 -9.58
N ALA A 181 24.39 -8.76 -10.16
CA ALA A 181 24.21 -10.08 -9.54
C ALA A 181 25.15 -10.27 -8.32
N ASP A 182 25.37 -9.21 -7.55
CA ASP A 182 26.18 -9.21 -6.36
C ASP A 182 25.40 -9.90 -5.24
N SER A 183 25.98 -10.98 -4.71
CA SER A 183 25.44 -11.81 -3.62
C SER A 183 24.93 -10.97 -2.44
N GLU A 184 25.60 -9.84 -2.18
CA GLU A 184 25.33 -8.95 -1.04
C GLU A 184 23.92 -8.37 -1.06
N THR A 185 23.42 -7.90 -2.21
CA THR A 185 22.07 -7.33 -2.30
C THR A 185 20.97 -8.38 -2.07
N ILE A 186 21.19 -9.59 -2.58
CA ILE A 186 20.26 -10.72 -2.42
C ILE A 186 20.28 -11.19 -0.96
N GLU A 187 21.45 -11.24 -0.34
CA GLU A 187 21.59 -11.57 1.08
C GLU A 187 20.91 -10.53 1.99
N ASP A 188 21.06 -9.24 1.68
CA ASP A 188 20.40 -8.17 2.43
C ASP A 188 18.87 -8.22 2.28
N LEU A 189 18.35 -8.53 1.09
CA LEU A 189 16.92 -8.77 0.90
C LEU A 189 16.44 -10.00 1.68
N LYS A 190 17.20 -11.10 1.69
CA LYS A 190 16.86 -12.30 2.50
C LYS A 190 16.83 -11.97 3.99
N ARG A 191 17.82 -11.23 4.48
CA ARG A 191 17.86 -10.74 5.88
C ARG A 191 16.65 -9.86 6.18
N LEU A 192 16.28 -8.95 5.27
CA LEU A 192 15.10 -8.12 5.41
C LEU A 192 13.82 -8.95 5.49
N CYS A 193 13.64 -9.99 4.66
CA CYS A 193 12.49 -10.89 4.72
C CYS A 193 12.38 -11.60 6.08
N VAL A 194 13.50 -12.08 6.63
CA VAL A 194 13.51 -12.72 7.96
C VAL A 194 13.11 -11.73 9.05
N VAL A 195 13.67 -10.52 9.04
CA VAL A 195 13.29 -9.46 9.99
C VAL A 195 11.79 -9.13 9.86
N PHE A 196 11.29 -9.04 8.63
CA PHE A 196 9.89 -8.77 8.35
C PHE A 196 8.98 -9.86 8.92
N GLU A 197 9.31 -11.13 8.69
CA GLU A 197 8.58 -12.28 9.22
C GLU A 197 8.46 -12.24 10.76
N HIS A 198 9.55 -11.88 11.45
CA HIS A 198 9.55 -11.76 12.90
C HIS A 198 8.65 -10.60 13.39
N VAL A 199 8.70 -9.45 12.71
CA VAL A 199 7.84 -8.30 13.04
C VAL A 199 6.37 -8.62 12.78
N GLU A 200 6.06 -9.28 11.66
CA GLU A 200 4.71 -9.70 11.30
C GLU A 200 4.12 -10.69 12.32
N LYS A 201 4.91 -11.68 12.77
CA LYS A 201 4.49 -12.62 13.81
C LYS A 201 4.15 -11.91 15.11
N LEU A 202 5.03 -11.03 15.58
CA LEU A 202 4.78 -10.23 16.79
C LEU A 202 3.54 -9.37 16.64
N LEU A 203 3.39 -8.69 15.50
CA LEU A 203 2.24 -7.84 15.23
C LEU A 203 0.94 -8.64 15.23
N THR A 204 0.94 -9.83 14.62
CA THR A 204 -0.24 -10.70 14.58
C THR A 204 -0.68 -11.11 15.98
N VAL A 205 0.28 -11.47 16.85
CA VAL A 205 0.00 -11.77 18.26
C VAL A 205 -0.52 -10.53 18.98
N ALA A 206 0.14 -9.37 18.82
CA ALA A 206 -0.26 -8.11 19.43
C ALA A 206 -1.68 -7.69 19.05
N ALA A 207 -2.01 -7.69 17.75
CA ALA A 207 -3.33 -7.34 17.23
C ALA A 207 -4.41 -8.34 17.67
N SER A 208 -4.09 -9.64 17.70
CA SER A 208 -4.99 -10.68 18.21
C SER A 208 -5.30 -10.49 19.70
N LEU A 209 -4.28 -10.25 20.52
CA LEU A 209 -4.43 -9.96 21.95
C LEU A 209 -5.23 -8.68 22.17
N HIS A 210 -4.92 -7.61 21.43
CA HIS A 210 -5.62 -6.34 21.53
C HIS A 210 -7.12 -6.49 21.21
N ARG A 211 -7.45 -7.21 20.13
CA ARG A 211 -8.84 -7.43 19.71
C ARG A 211 -9.60 -8.33 20.69
N LYS A 212 -8.98 -9.40 21.18
CA LYS A 212 -9.62 -10.35 22.11
C LYS A 212 -9.79 -9.72 23.49
N LEU A 213 -8.74 -9.10 24.03
CA LEU A 213 -8.70 -8.57 25.40
C LEU A 213 -8.91 -7.06 25.45
N ILE A 214 -9.75 -6.52 24.56
CA ILE A 214 -10.01 -5.07 24.50
C ILE A 214 -10.53 -4.49 25.83
N ARG A 215 -11.25 -5.30 26.62
CA ARG A 215 -11.76 -4.96 27.97
C ARG A 215 -10.78 -5.30 29.11
N ALA A 216 -9.63 -5.89 28.81
CA ALA A 216 -8.59 -6.31 29.76
C ALA A 216 -7.18 -5.93 29.26
N PRO A 217 -6.88 -4.62 29.08
CA PRO A 217 -5.64 -4.15 28.45
C PRO A 217 -4.37 -4.52 29.24
N ARG A 218 -4.45 -4.59 30.58
CA ARG A 218 -3.33 -5.06 31.42
C ARG A 218 -2.95 -6.48 31.06
N LEU A 219 -3.92 -7.40 31.02
CA LEU A 219 -3.67 -8.80 30.69
C LEU A 219 -3.09 -8.96 29.27
N SER A 220 -3.59 -8.21 28.28
CA SER A 220 -2.97 -8.22 26.95
C SER A 220 -1.50 -7.78 26.95
N ARG A 221 -1.16 -6.78 27.78
CA ARG A 221 0.20 -6.25 27.89
C ARG A 221 1.13 -7.24 28.56
N GLU A 222 0.72 -7.86 29.67
CA GLU A 222 1.55 -8.85 30.38
C GLU A 222 1.79 -10.10 29.52
N ILE A 223 0.75 -10.64 28.87
CA ILE A 223 0.89 -11.78 27.95
C ILE A 223 1.84 -11.43 26.81
N PHE A 224 1.67 -10.25 26.19
CA PHE A 224 2.51 -9.83 25.08
C PHE A 224 3.96 -9.62 25.52
N ASN A 225 4.21 -8.97 26.66
CA ASN A 225 5.56 -8.75 27.18
C ASN A 225 6.29 -10.07 27.43
N ASP A 226 5.59 -11.04 28.01
CA ASP A 226 6.15 -12.35 28.30
C ASP A 226 6.44 -13.13 27.03
N TYR A 227 5.52 -13.10 26.06
CA TYR A 227 5.73 -13.69 24.75
C TYR A 227 6.88 -13.01 24.02
N TYR A 228 6.96 -11.70 24.04
CA TYR A 228 8.00 -10.90 23.41
C TYR A 228 9.38 -11.25 23.99
N ASN A 229 9.52 -11.30 25.31
CA ASN A 229 10.77 -11.69 25.99
C ASN A 229 11.16 -13.14 25.66
N PHE A 230 10.19 -14.03 25.54
CA PHE A 230 10.41 -15.41 25.11
C PHE A 230 10.84 -15.51 23.63
N TYR A 231 10.31 -14.63 22.78
CA TYR A 231 10.49 -14.68 21.33
C TYR A 231 11.74 -13.94 20.83
N ILE A 232 12.19 -12.88 21.51
CA ILE A 232 13.39 -12.09 21.11
C ILE A 232 14.61 -12.96 20.76
N PRO A 233 15.00 -13.96 21.58
CA PRO A 233 16.19 -14.77 21.28
C PRO A 233 16.08 -15.56 19.97
N ARG A 234 14.86 -15.81 19.49
CA ARG A 234 14.58 -16.54 18.24
C ARG A 234 14.61 -15.66 16.98
N MET A 235 14.72 -14.34 17.12
CA MET A 235 14.73 -13.42 15.97
C MET A 235 16.04 -13.44 15.15
N GLY A 236 17.11 -14.03 15.68
CA GLY A 236 18.44 -14.05 15.04
C GLY A 236 18.81 -15.38 14.35
N THR A 237 18.03 -16.45 14.57
CA THR A 237 18.37 -17.84 14.18
C THR A 237 17.57 -18.31 12.96
N GLY A 238 17.45 -17.46 11.95
CA GLY A 238 16.56 -17.69 10.80
C GLY A 238 16.96 -18.78 9.80
N LEU A 239 18.07 -19.53 9.98
CA LEU A 239 18.55 -20.46 8.94
C LEU A 239 19.11 -21.81 9.41
N THR A 240 19.34 -22.08 10.70
CA THR A 240 20.19 -23.25 11.05
C THR A 240 19.97 -23.91 12.41
N GLU A 241 18.88 -23.68 13.12
CA GLU A 241 18.66 -24.37 14.39
C GLU A 241 17.39 -25.21 14.34
N GLU A 242 17.57 -26.53 14.52
CA GLU A 242 16.53 -27.45 14.97
C GLU A 242 15.89 -26.84 16.22
N VAL A 243 14.75 -26.17 16.02
CA VAL A 243 14.00 -25.52 17.09
C VAL A 243 13.50 -26.65 17.98
N VAL A 244 14.18 -26.88 19.10
CA VAL A 244 13.53 -27.48 20.26
C VAL A 244 12.32 -26.60 20.54
N GLU A 245 11.13 -27.08 20.18
CA GLU A 245 9.84 -26.41 20.40
C GLU A 245 9.63 -26.26 21.90
N LYS A 246 10.30 -25.27 22.50
CA LYS A 246 9.93 -24.78 23.81
C LYS A 246 8.56 -24.15 23.62
N GLU A 247 7.56 -24.73 24.26
CA GLU A 247 6.19 -24.24 24.31
C GLU A 247 6.13 -23.02 25.25
N PHE A 248 5.26 -22.06 24.94
CA PHE A 248 5.10 -20.84 25.73
C PHE A 248 4.00 -21.04 26.79
N ASP A 249 4.40 -21.50 27.99
CA ASP A 249 3.47 -21.88 29.07
C ASP A 249 3.49 -20.94 30.29
N LYS A 250 3.69 -19.64 30.04
CA LYS A 250 3.81 -18.67 31.15
C LYS A 250 2.43 -18.28 31.70
N LYS A 251 2.18 -18.63 32.96
CA LYS A 251 0.92 -18.35 33.67
C LYS A 251 0.82 -16.87 34.06
N GLN A 252 -0.36 -16.28 33.89
CA GLN A 252 -0.67 -14.90 34.28
C GLN A 252 -1.63 -14.86 35.46
N GLU A 253 -1.45 -13.89 36.35
CA GLU A 253 -2.41 -13.61 37.41
C GLU A 253 -3.62 -12.86 36.83
N ILE A 254 -4.83 -13.37 37.07
CA ILE A 254 -6.08 -12.81 36.53
C ILE A 254 -6.80 -12.05 37.64
N ARG A 255 -7.16 -10.78 37.39
CA ARG A 255 -7.98 -9.97 38.30
C ARG A 255 -9.48 -10.27 38.12
N ASP A 256 -10.28 -9.93 39.13
CA ASP A 256 -11.73 -10.21 39.12
C ASP A 256 -12.47 -9.62 37.91
N ASN A 257 -12.09 -8.41 37.50
CA ASN A 257 -12.66 -7.76 36.30
C ASN A 257 -12.17 -8.37 34.97
N GLU A 258 -11.00 -9.02 34.96
CA GLU A 258 -10.44 -9.72 33.80
C GLU A 258 -11.07 -11.13 33.66
N ARG A 259 -11.48 -11.73 34.79
CA ARG A 259 -12.08 -13.06 34.85
C ARG A 259 -13.36 -13.17 34.03
N GLU A 260 -14.23 -12.17 34.09
CA GLU A 260 -15.48 -12.14 33.32
C GLU A 260 -15.20 -12.06 31.80
N VAL A 261 -14.19 -11.29 31.40
CA VAL A 261 -13.77 -11.16 30.00
C VAL A 261 -13.29 -12.51 29.47
N LEU A 262 -12.49 -13.24 30.25
CA LEU A 262 -12.00 -14.57 29.89
C LEU A 262 -13.10 -15.63 29.90
N SER A 263 -13.99 -15.64 30.89
CA SER A 263 -15.09 -16.62 30.92
C SER A 263 -16.00 -16.48 29.71
N ASN A 264 -16.20 -15.25 29.23
CA ASN A 264 -16.98 -14.99 28.02
C ASN A 264 -16.28 -15.45 26.73
N MET A 265 -14.97 -15.70 26.73
CA MET A 265 -14.26 -16.29 25.59
C MET A 265 -14.42 -17.81 25.51
N PHE A 266 -14.68 -18.46 26.64
CA PHE A 266 -14.76 -19.92 26.76
C PHE A 266 -16.18 -20.39 27.09
N VAL A 267 -17.20 -19.71 26.55
CA VAL A 267 -18.59 -20.12 26.78
C VAL A 267 -18.83 -21.45 26.06
N PRO A 268 -19.18 -22.52 26.80
CA PRO A 268 -19.48 -23.80 26.17
C PRO A 268 -20.71 -23.62 25.26
N PRO A 269 -20.71 -24.19 24.04
CA PRO A 269 -21.84 -24.06 23.16
C PRO A 269 -23.08 -24.69 23.79
N THR A 270 -24.23 -24.03 23.64
CA THR A 270 -25.50 -24.61 24.09
C THR A 270 -25.81 -25.86 23.27
N ALA A 271 -26.54 -26.84 23.82
CA ALA A 271 -26.97 -28.03 23.07
C ALA A 271 -27.59 -27.67 21.70
N ASN A 272 -28.44 -26.64 21.62
CA ASN A 272 -29.00 -26.23 20.32
C ASN A 272 -27.99 -25.62 19.34
N GLN A 273 -26.84 -25.11 19.80
CA GLN A 273 -25.76 -24.59 18.96
C GLN A 273 -24.85 -25.72 18.47
N SER A 274 -24.49 -26.66 19.34
CA SER A 274 -23.63 -27.80 19.00
C SER A 274 -24.25 -28.74 17.97
N TRP A 275 -25.58 -28.79 17.90
CA TRP A 275 -26.33 -29.70 17.03
C TRP A 275 -26.76 -29.08 15.69
N ARG A 276 -26.46 -27.78 15.45
CA ARG A 276 -26.72 -27.15 14.15
C ARG A 276 -25.65 -27.55 13.15
N LYS A 277 -26.07 -27.87 11.92
CA LYS A 277 -25.17 -28.06 10.78
C LYS A 277 -24.72 -26.68 10.29
N VAL A 278 -23.56 -26.21 10.74
CA VAL A 278 -23.03 -24.88 10.37
C VAL A 278 -21.99 -25.05 9.26
N LEU A 279 -22.05 -24.19 8.23
CA LEU A 279 -21.06 -24.09 7.15
C LEU A 279 -19.81 -23.30 7.55
N SER A 280 -19.75 -22.78 8.78
CA SER A 280 -18.49 -22.28 9.30
C SER A 280 -17.58 -23.48 9.47
N MET A 281 -16.31 -23.33 9.08
CA MET A 281 -15.26 -24.12 9.66
C MET A 281 -15.22 -23.82 11.16
N GLY A 282 -16.14 -24.44 11.92
CA GLY A 282 -15.87 -24.82 13.27
C GLY A 282 -17.00 -24.81 14.29
N ASN A 283 -17.22 -25.99 14.88
CA ASN A 283 -17.41 -26.16 16.32
C ASN A 283 -16.05 -26.17 17.04
N LEU A 284 -15.16 -25.25 16.63
CA LEU A 284 -13.73 -25.25 16.93
C LEU A 284 -13.45 -24.15 17.96
N LEU A 285 -12.72 -24.46 19.02
CA LEU A 285 -12.08 -23.43 19.85
C LEU A 285 -11.09 -22.67 18.96
N ASN A 286 -11.43 -21.44 18.54
CA ASN A 286 -10.59 -20.61 17.67
C ASN A 286 -10.11 -21.32 16.37
N GLY A 287 -10.91 -22.17 15.74
CA GLY A 287 -10.52 -22.82 14.48
C GLY A 287 -9.69 -24.11 14.61
N HIS A 288 -9.43 -24.60 15.83
CA HIS A 288 -8.86 -25.93 16.07
C HIS A 288 -9.87 -26.93 16.63
N GLU A 289 -9.84 -28.16 16.11
CA GLU A 289 -10.74 -29.24 16.52
C GLU A 289 -10.13 -29.87 17.75
N PRO A 290 -10.82 -29.83 18.91
CA PRO A 290 -10.25 -30.42 20.10
C PRO A 290 -10.07 -31.92 19.85
N ILE A 291 -8.82 -32.39 20.03
CA ILE A 291 -8.42 -33.80 19.82
C ILE A 291 -9.26 -34.73 20.73
N LEU A 292 -9.70 -34.22 21.88
CA LEU A 292 -10.52 -34.91 22.86
C LEU A 292 -11.77 -34.09 23.17
N ARG A 293 -12.95 -34.73 23.14
CA ARG A 293 -14.20 -34.17 23.66
C ARG A 293 -14.63 -34.95 24.89
N GLU A 294 -14.80 -34.26 26.01
CA GLU A 294 -15.42 -34.81 27.22
C GLU A 294 -16.91 -34.46 27.19
N ILE A 295 -17.77 -35.49 27.27
CA ILE A 295 -19.20 -35.32 27.47
C ILE A 295 -19.54 -35.85 28.85
N ILE A 296 -20.13 -34.98 29.68
CA ILE A 296 -20.55 -35.30 31.03
C ILE A 296 -22.07 -35.40 31.03
N PHE A 297 -22.61 -36.58 31.30
CA PHE A 297 -24.04 -36.76 31.57
C PHE A 297 -24.25 -36.80 33.07
N SER A 298 -25.00 -35.85 33.61
CA SER A 298 -25.46 -35.89 34.99
C SER A 298 -26.90 -36.40 35.01
N LEU A 299 -27.12 -37.56 35.61
CA LEU A 299 -28.45 -38.08 35.90
C LEU A 299 -28.87 -37.57 37.28
N HIS A 300 -29.92 -36.75 37.31
CA HIS A 300 -30.60 -36.39 38.55
C HIS A 300 -31.76 -37.36 38.79
N ASP A 301 -31.68 -38.15 39.87
CA ASP A 301 -32.55 -39.31 40.12
C ASP A 301 -34.04 -38.99 40.44
N LYS A 302 -34.53 -37.78 40.12
CA LYS A 302 -35.96 -37.47 40.24
C LYS A 302 -36.44 -36.45 39.21
N VAL A 303 -36.69 -36.87 37.96
CA VAL A 303 -37.79 -36.27 37.18
C VAL A 303 -38.41 -37.28 36.20
N SER A 304 -39.49 -37.94 36.63
CA SER A 304 -40.55 -38.32 35.69
C SER A 304 -41.24 -37.02 35.25
N GLY A 305 -40.94 -36.49 34.06
CA GLY A 305 -41.65 -35.32 33.52
C GLY A 305 -40.83 -34.40 32.63
N ASN A 306 -41.06 -34.52 31.32
CA ASN A 306 -40.90 -33.54 30.23
C ASN A 306 -39.73 -32.51 30.33
N HIS A 307 -38.71 -32.73 29.51
CA HIS A 307 -37.47 -31.96 29.35
C HIS A 307 -37.58 -30.53 28.76
N TYR A 308 -38.76 -29.91 28.73
CA TYR A 308 -38.96 -28.57 28.12
C TYR A 308 -39.40 -27.46 29.08
N ALA A 309 -39.52 -27.73 30.38
CA ALA A 309 -39.87 -26.68 31.35
C ALA A 309 -38.64 -26.21 32.13
N ALA A 310 -38.32 -24.92 32.01
CA ALA A 310 -37.45 -24.24 32.97
C ALA A 310 -38.08 -24.34 34.37
N ARG A 311 -37.32 -24.81 35.37
CA ARG A 311 -37.81 -24.80 36.76
C ARG A 311 -36.84 -24.13 37.73
N SER A 312 -37.45 -23.19 38.44
CA SER A 312 -37.01 -22.45 39.62
C SER A 312 -36.76 -23.37 40.81
N GLY A 313 -35.68 -23.09 41.55
CA GLY A 313 -35.52 -23.21 43.00
C GLY A 313 -35.84 -24.54 43.70
N SER A 314 -34.79 -25.26 44.13
CA SER A 314 -34.41 -25.46 45.54
C SER A 314 -33.36 -26.57 45.64
N VAL A 315 -32.27 -26.31 46.36
CA VAL A 315 -31.14 -27.22 46.55
C VAL A 315 -31.53 -28.33 47.53
N SER A 316 -31.68 -29.56 47.03
CA SER A 316 -31.49 -30.77 47.83
C SER A 316 -30.27 -31.49 47.26
N GLN A 317 -29.34 -31.85 48.14
CA GLN A 317 -28.14 -32.63 47.83
C GLN A 317 -28.59 -34.02 47.34
N GLN A 318 -28.79 -34.14 46.03
CA GLN A 318 -29.13 -35.38 45.34
C GLN A 318 -27.84 -36.03 44.87
N ASP A 319 -27.74 -37.35 45.02
CA ASP A 319 -26.67 -38.13 44.41
C ASP A 319 -26.72 -37.91 42.90
N ILE A 320 -25.69 -37.25 42.37
CA ILE A 320 -25.55 -36.99 40.93
C ILE A 320 -24.71 -38.13 40.38
N GLU A 321 -25.35 -39.11 39.75
CA GLU A 321 -24.60 -40.07 38.95
C GLU A 321 -24.06 -39.34 37.73
N THR A 322 -22.73 -39.22 37.69
CA THR A 322 -22.02 -38.50 36.63
C THR A 322 -21.36 -39.52 35.72
N TYR A 323 -21.92 -39.69 34.53
CA TYR A 323 -21.34 -40.55 33.50
C TYR A 323 -20.43 -39.71 32.61
N ARG A 324 -19.16 -40.07 32.54
CA ARG A 324 -18.20 -39.42 31.65
C ARG A 324 -18.01 -40.27 30.41
N MET A 325 -18.15 -39.63 29.25
CA MET A 325 -17.87 -40.22 27.96
C MET A 325 -16.75 -39.43 27.29
N TYR A 326 -15.66 -40.12 26.98
CA TYR A 326 -14.55 -39.57 26.22
C TYR A 326 -14.71 -39.96 24.75
N ILE A 327 -14.71 -38.96 23.87
CA ILE A 327 -14.77 -39.17 22.42
C ILE A 327 -13.48 -38.62 21.81
N CYS A 328 -12.82 -39.46 21.00
CA CYS A 328 -11.67 -39.11 20.18
C CYS A 328 -12.08 -39.21 18.70
N GLY A 329 -11.80 -38.18 17.90
CA GLY A 329 -12.11 -38.15 16.46
C GLY A 329 -12.74 -36.84 15.98
N THR A 330 -12.76 -36.65 14.65
CA THR A 330 -13.38 -35.48 14.01
C THR A 330 -14.91 -35.56 14.06
N SER A 331 -15.60 -34.46 13.77
CA SER A 331 -17.08 -34.48 13.70
C SER A 331 -17.64 -35.52 12.70
N ASN A 332 -16.85 -35.93 11.70
CA ASN A 332 -17.23 -36.98 10.74
C ASN A 332 -17.03 -38.39 11.32
N ASP A 333 -16.13 -38.55 12.28
CA ASP A 333 -15.83 -39.81 12.96
C ASP A 333 -16.85 -40.13 14.07
N LEU A 334 -17.76 -39.20 14.40
CA LEU A 334 -18.85 -39.42 15.36
C LEU A 334 -19.80 -40.58 14.97
N ARG A 335 -19.76 -41.06 13.72
CA ARG A 335 -20.47 -42.28 13.33
C ARG A 335 -19.79 -43.56 13.80
N VAL A 336 -18.51 -43.50 14.17
CA VAL A 336 -17.66 -44.64 14.55
C VAL A 336 -16.77 -44.22 15.74
N ALA A 337 -17.38 -43.80 16.85
CA ALA A 337 -16.63 -43.49 18.06
C ALA A 337 -16.52 -44.73 18.97
N LEU A 338 -15.29 -45.07 19.39
CA LEU A 338 -15.03 -45.93 20.53
C LEU A 338 -15.33 -45.14 21.81
N SER A 339 -16.46 -45.42 22.45
CA SER A 339 -16.85 -44.81 23.72
C SER A 339 -16.31 -45.63 24.90
N VAL A 340 -15.47 -45.03 25.74
CA VAL A 340 -15.15 -45.56 27.07
C VAL A 340 -16.00 -44.80 28.08
N ALA A 341 -16.85 -45.52 28.82
CA ALA A 341 -17.63 -44.98 29.90
C ALA A 341 -16.95 -45.32 31.23
N SER A 342 -16.74 -44.32 32.09
CA SER A 342 -16.39 -44.54 33.50
C SER A 342 -17.51 -44.02 34.40
N CYS A 343 -17.76 -44.74 35.49
CA CYS A 343 -18.60 -44.28 36.60
C CYS A 343 -17.67 -43.83 37.73
N ASP A 344 -17.90 -42.64 38.28
CA ASP A 344 -17.24 -42.16 39.51
C ASP A 344 -18.06 -42.54 40.74
#